data_AF-A0A495SW61-F1
#
_entry.id   AF-A0A495SW61-F1
#
_cell.length_a   1.000
_cell.length_b   1.000
_cell.length_c   1.000
_cell.angle_alpha   90.00
_cell.angle_beta   90.00
_cell.angle_gamma   90.00
#
_symmetry.space_group_name_H-M   'P 1'
#
loop_
_entity.id
_entity.type
_entity.pdbx_description
1 polymer ?
#
loop_
_entity_poly.entity_id
_entity_poly.type
_entity_poly.pdbx_seq_one_letter_code
_entity_poly.pdbx_strand_id
1 'polypeptide(L)'
;MKALSPGVAKVLKRLHYPLEIMLVCVRWYVAYPLSLRNLEEMMAERGIAVDHSTVHRWAIKLLPVLEKVNAERETPIKIRQVKYLNNIVEQDHRAIKRRTRPMLGFKIFRCARILLSSIELMHMIAKGQMKDFSIGQTPAEQFYSLAV
;
A
#
# COMPACT_ATOMS: atom_id res chain seq x y z
N MET A 1 19.47 12.91 13.24
CA MET A 1 19.18 12.88 11.78
C MET A 1 20.33 13.58 11.06
N LYS A 2 21.07 12.88 10.18
CA LYS A 2 22.15 13.52 9.41
C LYS A 2 21.54 14.57 8.46
N ALA A 3 22.10 15.77 8.47
CA ALA A 3 21.70 16.84 7.57
C ALA A 3 21.91 16.40 6.11
N LEU A 4 20.89 16.58 5.26
CA LEU A 4 20.95 16.30 3.83
C LEU A 4 22.05 17.16 3.19
N SER A 5 22.82 16.57 2.27
CA SER A 5 23.93 17.27 1.61
C SER A 5 23.44 18.52 0.86
N PRO A 6 24.25 19.60 0.77
CA PRO A 6 23.83 20.87 0.16
C PRO A 6 23.34 20.75 -1.29
N GLY A 7 23.89 19.77 -2.03
CA GLY A 7 23.45 19.46 -3.39
C GLY A 7 22.03 18.89 -3.45
N VAL A 8 21.68 18.00 -2.52
CA VAL A 8 20.32 17.44 -2.41
C VAL A 8 19.33 18.52 -1.99
N ALA A 9 19.69 19.37 -1.01
CA ALA A 9 18.84 20.47 -0.56
C ALA A 9 18.53 21.50 -1.67
N LYS A 10 19.51 21.80 -2.55
CA LYS A 10 19.32 22.72 -3.68
C LYS A 10 18.43 22.15 -4.77
N VAL A 11 18.47 20.85 -5.01
CA VAL A 11 17.54 20.15 -5.92
C VAL A 11 16.13 20.16 -5.35
N LEU A 12 15.98 19.92 -4.04
CA LEU A 12 14.68 19.94 -3.35
C LEU A 12 14.02 21.33 -3.37
N LYS A 13 14.79 22.42 -3.20
CA LYS A 13 14.29 23.80 -3.29
C LYS A 13 13.75 24.22 -4.66
N ARG A 14 14.13 23.52 -5.74
CA ARG A 14 13.65 23.80 -7.11
C ARG A 14 12.48 22.92 -7.53
N LEU A 15 12.04 22.01 -6.67
CA LEU A 15 10.87 21.19 -6.91
C LEU A 15 9.67 21.96 -6.37
N HIS A 16 8.75 22.33 -7.26
CA HIS A 16 7.49 23.03 -6.92
C HIS A 16 6.61 22.23 -5.93
N TYR A 17 6.96 20.97 -5.67
CA TYR A 17 6.21 20.03 -4.84
C TYR A 17 7.05 19.55 -3.66
N PRO A 18 6.45 19.40 -2.46
CA PRO A 18 7.11 18.80 -1.30
C PRO A 18 7.63 17.39 -1.62
N LEU A 19 8.77 17.02 -1.04
CA LEU A 19 9.40 15.71 -1.23
C LEU A 19 8.46 14.56 -0.88
N GLU A 20 7.61 14.73 0.13
CA GLU A 20 6.63 13.72 0.56
C GLU A 20 5.64 13.38 -0.57
N ILE A 21 5.15 14.39 -1.29
CA ILE A 21 4.24 14.19 -2.43
C ILE A 21 4.95 13.44 -3.54
N MET A 22 6.18 13.84 -3.86
CA MET A 22 6.99 13.17 -4.88
C MET A 22 7.24 11.71 -4.53
N LEU A 23 7.60 11.42 -3.28
CA LEU A 23 7.84 10.06 -2.79
C LEU A 23 6.55 9.22 -2.80
N VAL A 24 5.39 9.78 -2.46
CA VAL A 24 4.11 9.07 -2.55
C VAL A 24 3.78 8.71 -3.99
N CYS A 25 3.92 9.64 -4.94
CA CYS A 25 3.71 9.36 -6.35
C CYS A 25 4.62 8.24 -6.87
N VAL A 26 5.93 8.35 -6.60
CA VAL A 26 6.91 7.34 -7.03
C VAL A 26 6.66 5.99 -6.34
N ARG A 27 6.30 6.00 -5.05
CA ARG A 27 5.92 4.78 -4.33
C ARG A 27 4.75 4.08 -4.99
N TRP A 28 3.68 4.81 -5.32
CA TRP A 28 2.50 4.21 -5.95
C TRP A 28 2.77 3.76 -7.38
N TYR A 29 3.58 4.49 -8.13
CA TYR A 29 4.03 4.09 -9.46
C TYR A 29 4.77 2.74 -9.45
N VAL A 30 5.63 2.50 -8.45
CA VAL A 30 6.42 1.27 -8.35
C VAL A 30 5.64 0.13 -7.67
N ALA A 31 4.80 0.44 -6.68
CA ALA A 31 4.12 -0.56 -5.87
C ALA A 31 2.87 -1.15 -6.53
N TYR A 32 2.24 -0.44 -7.47
CA TYR A 32 0.97 -0.84 -8.07
C TYR A 32 1.04 -0.74 -9.60
N PRO A 33 0.27 -1.55 -10.34
CA PRO A 33 0.18 -1.48 -11.80
C PRO A 33 -0.68 -0.28 -12.24
N LEU A 34 -0.30 0.93 -11.80
CA LEU A 34 -0.97 2.19 -12.12
C LEU A 34 -0.28 2.84 -13.32
N SER A 35 -1.09 3.40 -14.23
CA SER A 35 -0.55 4.28 -15.26
C SER A 35 -0.15 5.63 -14.66
N LEU A 36 0.76 6.35 -15.31
CA LEU A 36 1.13 7.71 -14.88
C LEU A 36 -0.08 8.67 -14.93
N ARG A 37 -1.04 8.42 -15.84
CA ARG A 37 -2.31 9.17 -15.90
C ARG A 37 -3.21 8.87 -14.70
N ASN A 38 -3.29 7.61 -14.26
CA ASN A 38 -4.04 7.26 -13.05
C ASN A 38 -3.46 8.00 -11.83
N LEU A 39 -2.13 8.15 -11.75
CA LEU A 39 -1.49 8.90 -10.67
C LEU A 39 -1.79 10.40 -10.74
N GLU A 40 -1.81 10.98 -11.93
CA GLU A 40 -2.25 12.36 -12.15
C GLU A 40 -3.70 12.56 -11.68
N GLU A 41 -4.63 11.70 -12.10
CA GLU A 41 -6.03 11.73 -11.67
C GLU A 41 -6.17 11.58 -10.15
N MET A 42 -5.46 10.62 -9.56
CA MET A 42 -5.47 10.40 -8.10
C MET A 42 -4.90 11.61 -7.34
N MET A 43 -3.92 12.32 -7.88
CA MET A 43 -3.40 13.54 -7.26
C MET A 43 -4.37 14.70 -7.42
N ALA A 44 -5.02 14.81 -8.58
CA ALA A 44 -6.06 15.81 -8.83
C ALA A 44 -7.25 15.66 -7.85
N GLU A 45 -7.71 14.42 -7.59
CA GLU A 45 -8.73 14.13 -6.56
C GLU A 45 -8.34 14.61 -5.15
N ARG A 46 -7.04 14.74 -4.88
CA ARG A 46 -6.47 15.21 -3.60
C ARG A 46 -6.18 16.72 -3.62
N GLY A 47 -6.60 17.43 -4.67
CA GLY A 47 -6.36 18.87 -4.84
C GLY A 47 -4.93 19.21 -5.29
N ILE A 48 -4.17 18.22 -5.77
CA ILE A 48 -2.77 18.37 -6.17
C ILE A 48 -2.68 18.26 -7.69
N ALA A 49 -2.55 19.39 -8.38
CA ALA A 49 -2.46 19.43 -9.84
C ALA A 49 -1.05 19.03 -10.33
N VAL A 50 -0.84 17.75 -10.65
CA VAL A 50 0.45 17.25 -11.14
C VAL A 50 0.27 16.50 -12.45
N ASP A 51 0.96 16.98 -13.49
CA ASP A 51 0.98 16.33 -14.80
C ASP A 51 1.76 14.99 -14.76
N HIS A 52 1.27 13.97 -15.48
CA HIS A 52 1.88 12.64 -15.56
C HIS A 52 3.36 12.66 -15.99
N SER A 53 3.80 13.60 -16.84
CA SER A 53 5.22 13.73 -17.24
C SER A 53 6.09 14.19 -16.07
N THR A 54 5.52 14.96 -15.14
CA THR A 54 6.19 15.39 -13.91
C THR A 54 6.42 14.21 -12.97
N VAL A 55 5.42 13.35 -12.79
CA VAL A 55 5.55 12.09 -12.03
C VAL A 55 6.63 11.19 -12.64
N HIS A 56 6.66 11.08 -13.98
CA HIS A 56 7.68 10.29 -14.67
C HIS A 56 9.10 10.84 -14.44
N ARG A 57 9.27 12.17 -14.54
CA ARG A 57 10.57 12.82 -14.24
C ARG A 57 11.01 12.58 -12.79
N TRP A 58 10.07 12.55 -11.84
CA TRP A 58 10.36 12.22 -10.45
C TRP A 58 10.79 10.77 -10.29
N ALA A 59 10.11 9.83 -10.93
CA ALA A 59 10.47 8.41 -10.91
C ALA A 59 11.91 8.21 -11.41
N ILE A 60 12.25 8.79 -12.58
CA ILE A 60 13.61 8.73 -13.14
C ILE A 60 14.66 9.28 -12.17
N LYS A 61 14.36 10.36 -11.46
CA LYS A 61 15.31 11.00 -10.53
C LYS A 61 15.43 10.28 -9.19
N LEU A 62 14.32 9.81 -8.63
CA LEU A 62 14.26 9.28 -7.27
C LEU A 62 14.56 7.79 -7.20
N LEU A 63 14.19 7.00 -8.22
CA LEU A 63 14.42 5.55 -8.20
C LEU A 63 15.89 5.16 -7.98
N PRO A 64 16.87 5.72 -8.71
CA PRO A 64 18.28 5.39 -8.48
C PRO A 64 18.78 5.78 -7.09
N VAL A 65 18.21 6.85 -6.50
CA VAL A 65 18.55 7.29 -5.14
C VAL A 65 17.98 6.31 -4.11
N LEU A 66 16.73 5.86 -4.31
CA LEU A 66 16.09 4.87 -3.45
C LEU A 66 16.81 3.51 -3.51
N GLU A 67 17.29 3.11 -4.68
CA GLU A 67 18.11 1.90 -4.85
C GLU A 67 19.43 1.99 -4.07
N LYS A 68 20.13 3.12 -4.13
CA LYS A 68 21.35 3.34 -3.33
C LYS A 68 21.08 3.29 -1.83
N VAL A 69 20.04 4.00 -1.37
CA VAL A 69 19.62 3.96 0.04
C VAL A 69 19.26 2.54 0.48
N ASN A 70 18.63 1.76 -0.40
CA ASN A 70 18.30 0.36 -0.12
C ASN A 70 19.56 -0.53 -0.04
N ALA A 71 20.58 -0.26 -0.86
CA ALA A 71 21.86 -0.98 -0.81
C ALA A 71 22.68 -0.67 0.45
N GLU A 72 22.55 0.53 1.01
CA GLU A 72 23.20 0.95 2.26
C GLU A 72 22.53 0.37 3.53
N ARG A 73 21.37 -0.28 3.40
CA ARG A 73 20.69 -0.91 4.53
C ARG A 73 21.41 -2.19 4.96
N GLU A 74 21.47 -2.41 6.28
CA GLU A 74 21.92 -3.68 6.87
C GLU A 74 21.16 -4.88 6.31
N THR A 75 19.86 -4.69 6.01
CA THR A 75 19.04 -5.66 5.29
C THR A 75 18.47 -5.04 4.01
N PRO A 76 19.09 -5.28 2.84
CA PRO A 76 18.57 -4.78 1.57
C PRO A 76 17.20 -5.38 1.26
N ILE A 77 16.26 -4.53 0.85
CA ILE A 77 14.95 -4.97 0.36
C ILE A 77 15.18 -5.66 -0.99
N LYS A 78 14.98 -6.97 -1.05
CA LYS A 78 15.00 -7.76 -2.29
C LYS A 78 13.60 -7.79 -2.89
N ILE A 79 13.44 -7.25 -4.10
CA ILE A 79 12.19 -7.40 -4.87
C ILE A 79 12.07 -8.88 -5.25
N ARG A 80 11.08 -9.58 -4.70
CA ARG A 80 10.81 -10.98 -5.06
C ARG A 80 10.20 -11.05 -6.45
N GLN A 81 10.97 -11.52 -7.42
CA GLN A 81 10.47 -11.86 -8.76
C GLN A 81 9.90 -13.30 -8.86
N VAL A 82 9.86 -14.04 -7.74
CA VAL A 82 9.36 -15.42 -7.73
C VAL A 82 7.84 -15.42 -7.87
N LYS A 83 7.37 -15.69 -9.10
CA LYS A 83 5.94 -15.76 -9.47
C LYS A 83 5.09 -16.58 -8.48
N TYR A 84 5.60 -17.74 -8.05
CA TYR A 84 4.87 -18.62 -7.13
C TYR A 84 4.61 -17.99 -5.75
N LEU A 85 5.62 -17.33 -5.16
CA LEU A 85 5.47 -16.65 -3.87
C LEU A 85 4.54 -15.43 -4.00
N ASN A 86 4.59 -14.72 -5.13
CA ASN A 86 3.65 -13.64 -5.41
C ASN A 86 2.22 -14.16 -5.61
N ASN A 87 2.04 -15.34 -6.20
CA ASN A 87 0.73 -15.96 -6.35
C ASN A 87 0.08 -16.30 -5.00
N ILE A 88 0.85 -16.71 -3.99
CA ILE A 88 0.33 -16.99 -2.64
C ILE A 88 -0.23 -15.70 -2.01
N VAL A 89 0.52 -14.60 -2.07
CA VAL A 89 0.10 -13.30 -1.56
C VAL A 89 -1.13 -12.79 -2.33
N GLU A 90 -1.09 -12.85 -3.65
CA GLU A 90 -2.22 -12.44 -4.49
C GLU A 90 -3.46 -13.31 -4.26
N GLN A 91 -3.27 -14.60 -3.98
CA GLN A 91 -4.36 -15.53 -3.66
C GLN A 91 -5.03 -15.20 -2.34
N ASP A 92 -4.27 -14.83 -1.31
CA ASP A 92 -4.83 -14.39 -0.02
C ASP A 92 -5.68 -13.12 -0.18
N HIS A 93 -5.23 -12.18 -1.02
CA HIS A 93 -6.01 -10.98 -1.36
C HIS A 93 -7.30 -11.27 -2.17
N ARG A 94 -7.43 -12.44 -2.83
CA ARG A 94 -8.63 -12.75 -3.65
C ARG A 94 -9.92 -12.77 -2.85
N ALA A 95 -9.86 -13.18 -1.58
CA ALA A 95 -11.06 -13.23 -0.74
C ALA A 95 -11.64 -11.84 -0.49
N ILE A 96 -10.76 -10.90 -0.12
CA ILE A 96 -11.11 -9.50 0.07
C ILE A 96 -11.57 -8.88 -1.24
N LYS A 97 -10.84 -9.09 -2.34
CA LYS A 97 -11.19 -8.58 -3.67
C LYS A 97 -12.57 -9.09 -4.11
N ARG A 98 -12.90 -10.37 -3.89
CA ARG A 98 -14.23 -10.93 -4.23
C ARG A 98 -15.37 -10.26 -3.47
N ARG A 99 -15.19 -9.99 -2.17
CA ARG A 99 -16.21 -9.34 -1.32
C ARG A 99 -16.38 -7.86 -1.63
N THR A 100 -15.28 -7.17 -1.95
CA THR A 100 -15.25 -5.72 -2.14
C THR A 100 -15.55 -5.27 -3.56
N ARG A 101 -15.28 -6.10 -4.59
CA ARG A 101 -15.50 -5.76 -6.01
C ARG A 101 -16.95 -5.37 -6.37
N PRO A 102 -18.03 -5.95 -5.80
CA PRO A 102 -19.39 -5.48 -6.08
C PRO A 102 -19.76 -4.18 -5.31
N MET A 103 -18.92 -3.73 -4.38
CA MET A 103 -19.11 -2.46 -3.68
C MET A 103 -18.48 -1.37 -4.56
N LEU A 104 -19.18 -0.28 -4.87
CA LEU A 104 -18.73 0.88 -5.66
C LEU A 104 -17.59 1.70 -4.97
N GLY A 105 -16.59 1.00 -4.42
CA GLY A 105 -15.54 1.51 -3.57
C GLY A 105 -16.00 1.84 -2.15
N PHE A 106 -15.06 1.86 -1.21
CA PHE A 106 -15.28 2.44 0.11
C PHE A 106 -15.29 3.96 0.00
N LYS A 107 -16.33 4.61 0.52
CA LYS A 107 -16.47 6.08 0.46
C LYS A 107 -15.62 6.83 1.48
N ILE A 108 -15.22 6.17 2.57
CA ILE A 108 -14.36 6.74 3.63
C ILE A 108 -13.37 5.71 4.20
N PHE A 109 -12.17 6.17 4.55
CA PHE A 109 -11.08 5.32 5.06
C PHE A 109 -11.44 4.58 6.36
N ARG A 110 -12.19 5.23 7.26
CA ARG A 110 -12.62 4.61 8.52
C ARG A 110 -13.48 3.36 8.26
N CYS A 111 -14.44 3.44 7.35
CA CYS A 111 -15.28 2.29 6.99
C CYS A 111 -14.49 1.19 6.29
N ALA A 112 -13.57 1.55 5.38
CA ALA A 112 -12.68 0.58 4.74
C ALA A 112 -11.90 -0.22 5.78
N ARG A 113 -11.27 0.47 6.74
CA ARG A 113 -10.50 -0.18 7.81
C ARG A 113 -11.37 -1.13 8.64
N ILE A 114 -12.54 -0.68 9.11
CA ILE A 114 -13.43 -1.51 9.93
C ILE A 114 -13.88 -2.75 9.15
N LEU A 115 -14.40 -2.58 7.93
CA LEU A 115 -14.90 -3.70 7.13
C LEU A 115 -13.80 -4.70 6.75
N LEU A 116 -12.62 -4.21 6.34
CA LEU A 116 -11.51 -5.08 5.99
C LEU A 116 -11.02 -5.88 7.20
N SER A 117 -10.88 -5.23 8.37
CA SER A 117 -10.54 -5.92 9.61
C SER A 117 -11.59 -6.96 10.02
N SER A 118 -12.88 -6.67 9.86
CA SER A 118 -13.94 -7.66 10.13
C SER A 118 -13.91 -8.84 9.17
N ILE A 119 -13.65 -8.61 7.88
CA ILE A 119 -13.52 -9.68 6.87
C ILE A 119 -12.31 -10.56 7.19
N GLU A 120 -11.19 -9.96 7.57
CA GLU A 120 -9.96 -10.66 7.96
C GLU A 120 -10.18 -11.49 9.23
N LEU A 121 -10.83 -10.91 10.25
CA LEU A 121 -11.19 -11.60 11.48
C LEU A 121 -12.05 -12.84 11.22
N MET A 122 -13.12 -12.71 10.43
CA MET A 122 -13.95 -13.84 10.02
C MET A 122 -13.15 -14.93 9.28
N HIS A 123 -12.16 -14.51 8.48
CA HIS A 123 -11.32 -15.44 7.75
C HIS A 123 -10.35 -16.21 8.67
N MET A 124 -9.78 -15.52 9.66
CA MET A 124 -8.91 -16.13 10.68
C MET A 124 -9.68 -17.13 11.54
N ILE A 125 -10.91 -16.79 11.94
CA ILE A 125 -11.82 -17.67 12.69
C ILE A 125 -12.13 -18.92 11.84
N ALA A 126 -12.57 -18.74 10.59
CA ALA A 126 -12.91 -19.86 9.71
C ALA A 126 -11.72 -20.79 9.40
N LYS A 127 -10.49 -20.28 9.45
CA LYS A 127 -9.24 -21.06 9.28
C LYS A 127 -8.73 -21.68 10.60
N GLY A 128 -9.38 -21.44 11.74
CA GLY A 128 -8.92 -21.90 13.05
C GLY A 128 -7.60 -21.26 13.51
N GLN A 129 -7.26 -20.08 12.98
CA GLN A 129 -6.02 -19.36 13.30
C GLN A 129 -6.11 -18.56 14.60
N MET A 130 -7.33 -18.35 15.10
CA MET A 130 -7.56 -17.78 16.42
C MET A 130 -7.43 -18.89 17.47
N LYS A 131 -6.62 -18.64 18.49
CA LYS A 131 -6.59 -19.49 19.68
C LYS A 131 -7.92 -19.30 20.40
N ASP A 132 -8.82 -20.25 20.27
CA ASP A 132 -10.06 -20.21 21.04
C ASP A 132 -10.28 -21.48 21.86
N PHE A 133 -10.79 -21.24 23.07
CA PHE A 133 -10.90 -22.16 24.19
C PHE A 133 -12.25 -22.90 24.20
N SER A 134 -13.06 -22.71 23.16
CA SER A 134 -14.45 -23.15 23.10
C SER A 134 -14.59 -24.31 22.10
N ILE A 135 -14.43 -25.54 22.60
CA ILE A 135 -14.59 -26.75 21.80
C ILE A 135 -16.00 -26.77 21.18
N GLY A 136 -16.09 -26.72 19.85
CA GLY A 136 -17.34 -26.95 19.12
C GLY A 136 -18.13 -25.72 18.68
N GLN A 137 -17.63 -24.48 18.85
CA GLN A 137 -18.30 -23.29 18.31
C GLN A 137 -18.16 -23.19 16.79
N THR A 138 -19.23 -22.76 16.12
CA THR A 138 -19.19 -22.38 14.71
C THR A 138 -18.42 -21.07 14.51
N PRO A 139 -17.85 -20.82 13.32
CA PRO A 139 -17.18 -19.55 13.03
C PRO A 139 -18.04 -18.29 13.27
N ALA A 140 -19.36 -18.40 13.10
CA ALA A 140 -20.28 -17.31 13.36
C ALA A 140 -20.45 -17.07 14.87
N GLU A 141 -20.67 -18.13 15.65
CA GLU A 141 -20.79 -18.04 17.12
C GLU A 141 -19.53 -17.47 17.75
N GLN A 142 -18.36 -17.93 17.29
CA GLN A 142 -17.07 -17.41 17.73
C GLN A 142 -16.88 -15.93 17.35
N PHE A 143 -17.40 -15.48 16.20
CA PHE A 143 -17.34 -14.07 15.85
C PHE A 143 -18.25 -13.22 16.75
N TYR A 144 -19.47 -13.69 17.02
CA TYR A 144 -20.41 -12.98 17.88
C TYR A 144 -19.95 -12.95 19.34
N SER A 145 -19.20 -13.95 19.82
CA SER A 145 -18.64 -13.94 21.18
C SER A 145 -17.56 -12.86 21.38
N LEU A 146 -16.93 -12.38 20.31
CA LEU A 146 -15.95 -11.28 20.34
C LEU A 146 -16.62 -9.89 20.36
N ALA A 147 -17.90 -9.81 20.02
CA ALA A 147 -18.67 -8.57 20.06
C ALA A 147 -19.16 -8.32 21.50
N VAL A 148 -18.28 -7.74 22.33
CA VAL A 148 -18.62 -7.21 23.66
C VAL A 148 -19.20 -5.81 23.56
#